data_AF-A0A9P7IW95-F1
#
_entry.id   AF-A0A9P7IW95-F1
#
_cell.length_a   1.000
_cell.length_b   1.000
_cell.length_c   1.000
_cell.angle_alpha   90.00
_cell.angle_beta   90.00
_cell.angle_gamma   90.00
#
_symmetry.space_group_name_H-M   'P 1'
#
loop_
_entity.id
_entity.type
_entity.pdbx_description
1 polymer ?
#
loop_
_entity_poly.entity_id
_entity_poly.type
_entity_poly.pdbx_seq_one_letter_code
_entity_poly.pdbx_strand_id
1 'polypeptide(L)'
;MVDRPNKPSALASTPAAPPQPTVDITHYNSRVKAVLPTGESVEVLLYGATVISWKDASGAEKLWVSESAALDGSAAVRGGIPIVFPVFGTAPDHEPVAKLPQHGFARNSRWEFLGKSTSEGSSSSVKLDFGLSSESISDEFKALWPYKFALIYSVSLDPESLNTTIVVTNDGDTAFDFQTLLHTYFKISDISSTEVTGLEDSVYFSKVSSSEATQSGAVTFSAETDSIYTPAKGPSHPVVISESGTPRFRIVRDNLDQVVVWNPWVDKSAGIKDFTPKDGWKNMLCVEPGSVKGWQKLEKGDAFEAAQTITLV
;
A
#
# COMPACT_ATOMS: atom_id res chain seq x y z
N MET A 1 -6.50 -73.68 -0.97
CA MET A 1 -6.63 -72.21 -0.87
C MET A 1 -7.47 -71.78 -2.05
N VAL A 2 -8.63 -71.16 -1.79
CA VAL A 2 -9.58 -70.79 -2.85
C VAL A 2 -9.25 -69.36 -3.28
N ASP A 3 -8.73 -69.19 -4.49
CA ASP A 3 -8.52 -67.88 -5.10
C ASP A 3 -9.88 -67.25 -5.43
N ARG A 4 -10.13 -66.05 -4.87
CA ARG A 4 -11.35 -65.28 -5.14
C ARG A 4 -11.12 -64.37 -6.36
N PRO A 5 -11.90 -64.47 -7.45
CA PRO A 5 -11.61 -63.77 -8.71
C PRO A 5 -11.82 -62.25 -8.73
N ASN A 6 -12.38 -61.66 -7.66
CA ASN A 6 -12.79 -60.25 -7.64
C ASN A 6 -12.13 -59.50 -6.48
N LYS A 7 -10.82 -59.24 -6.58
CA LYS A 7 -10.17 -58.23 -5.73
C LYS A 7 -10.38 -56.86 -6.39
N PRO A 8 -11.05 -55.89 -5.75
CA PRO A 8 -11.18 -54.55 -6.32
C PRO A 8 -9.78 -53.97 -6.56
N SER A 9 -9.57 -53.37 -7.73
CA SER A 9 -8.34 -52.65 -8.01
C SER A 9 -8.15 -51.55 -6.97
N ALA A 10 -6.93 -51.37 -6.47
CA ALA A 10 -6.63 -50.29 -5.54
C ALA A 10 -7.01 -48.97 -6.21
N LEU A 11 -7.76 -48.12 -5.49
CA LEU A 11 -8.03 -46.75 -5.92
C LEU A 11 -6.69 -46.10 -6.24
N ALA A 12 -6.56 -45.53 -7.45
CA ALA A 12 -5.39 -44.77 -7.83
C ALA A 12 -5.15 -43.70 -6.75
N SER A 13 -3.92 -43.58 -6.27
CA SER A 13 -3.56 -42.56 -5.29
C SER A 13 -3.91 -41.20 -5.88
N THR A 14 -4.84 -40.48 -5.24
CA THR A 14 -5.11 -39.09 -5.56
C THR A 14 -3.78 -38.34 -5.50
N PRO A 15 -3.36 -37.61 -6.56
CA PRO A 15 -2.16 -36.79 -6.49
C PRO A 15 -2.23 -35.88 -5.26
N ALA A 16 -1.13 -35.76 -4.52
CA ALA A 16 -1.06 -34.80 -3.42
C ALA A 16 -1.41 -33.42 -3.97
N ALA A 17 -2.28 -32.69 -3.25
CA ALA A 17 -2.62 -31.33 -3.63
C ALA A 17 -1.33 -30.49 -3.75
N PRO A 18 -1.20 -29.62 -4.76
CA PRO A 18 -0.03 -28.76 -4.88
C PRO A 18 0.12 -27.93 -3.60
N PRO A 19 1.37 -27.62 -3.18
CA PRO A 19 1.60 -26.82 -1.98
C PRO A 19 0.86 -25.49 -2.09
N GLN A 20 0.24 -25.07 -0.99
CA GLN A 20 -0.61 -23.89 -0.92
C GLN A 20 0.04 -22.78 -0.09
N PRO A 21 -0.31 -21.51 -0.33
CA PRO A 21 0.14 -20.41 0.51
C PRO A 21 -0.27 -20.59 1.98
N THR A 22 0.65 -20.30 2.90
CA THR A 22 0.37 -20.27 4.34
C THR A 22 -0.03 -18.85 4.75
N VAL A 23 -0.95 -18.74 5.71
CA VAL A 23 -1.35 -17.47 6.29
C VAL A 23 -1.48 -17.65 7.79
N ASP A 24 -0.70 -16.88 8.54
CA ASP A 24 -0.61 -16.98 9.99
C ASP A 24 -0.93 -15.62 10.63
N ILE A 25 -1.75 -15.65 11.68
CA ILE A 25 -1.91 -14.51 12.57
C ILE A 25 -0.80 -14.60 13.63
N THR A 26 0.00 -13.56 13.76
CA THR A 26 1.22 -13.56 14.57
C THR A 26 1.24 -12.39 15.57
N HIS A 27 2.24 -12.39 16.47
CA HIS A 27 2.51 -11.30 17.41
C HIS A 27 1.27 -10.90 18.23
N TYR A 28 0.66 -11.87 18.93
CA TYR A 28 -0.52 -11.64 19.77
C TYR A 28 -1.70 -11.02 19.00
N ASN A 29 -1.99 -11.54 17.80
CA ASN A 29 -3.09 -11.06 16.94
C ASN A 29 -2.95 -9.60 16.52
N SER A 30 -1.71 -9.14 16.31
CA SER A 30 -1.45 -7.80 15.77
C SER A 30 -1.07 -7.83 14.29
N ARG A 31 -0.68 -8.97 13.74
CA ARG A 31 -0.15 -9.07 12.37
C ARG A 31 -0.67 -10.29 11.62
N VAL A 32 -0.80 -10.16 10.31
CA VAL A 32 -1.09 -11.26 9.38
C VAL A 32 0.10 -11.43 8.46
N LYS A 33 0.66 -12.63 8.41
CA LYS A 33 1.77 -12.98 7.52
C LYS A 33 1.30 -14.01 6.51
N ALA A 34 1.59 -13.79 5.24
CA ALA A 34 1.41 -14.81 4.21
C ALA A 34 2.75 -15.18 3.56
N VAL A 35 2.90 -16.45 3.19
CA VAL A 35 4.09 -16.99 2.50
C VAL A 35 3.62 -17.88 1.36
N LEU A 36 4.15 -17.65 0.17
CA LEU A 36 3.90 -18.49 -0.99
C LEU A 36 4.79 -19.75 -0.93
N PRO A 37 4.38 -20.87 -1.56
CA PRO A 37 5.23 -22.06 -1.71
C PRO A 37 6.60 -21.80 -2.35
N THR A 38 6.69 -20.75 -3.17
CA THR A 38 7.89 -20.29 -3.87
C THR A 38 8.82 -19.44 -3.00
N GLY A 39 8.39 -19.01 -1.81
CA GLY A 39 9.20 -18.35 -0.80
C GLY A 39 8.92 -16.87 -0.57
N GLU A 40 8.18 -16.22 -1.48
CA GLU A 40 7.73 -14.84 -1.33
C GLU A 40 6.87 -14.69 -0.08
N SER A 41 6.92 -13.53 0.55
CA SER A 41 6.11 -13.28 1.74
C SER A 41 5.68 -11.83 1.86
N VAL A 42 4.55 -11.63 2.55
CA VAL A 42 4.04 -10.32 2.94
C VAL A 42 3.62 -10.36 4.40
N GLU A 43 3.87 -9.27 5.13
CA GLU A 43 3.42 -9.08 6.50
C GLU A 43 2.62 -7.77 6.62
N VAL A 44 1.42 -7.87 7.17
CA VAL A 44 0.49 -6.76 7.35
C VAL A 44 0.22 -6.56 8.83
N LEU A 45 0.48 -5.36 9.34
CA LEU A 45 0.10 -4.93 10.68
C LEU A 45 -1.39 -4.54 10.69
N LEU A 46 -2.17 -5.12 11.59
CA LEU A 46 -3.61 -4.81 11.70
C LEU A 46 -3.87 -3.35 12.10
N TYR A 47 -2.93 -2.72 12.81
CA TYR A 47 -2.95 -1.28 12.95
C TYR A 47 -2.62 -0.60 11.62
N GLY A 48 -3.60 0.12 11.08
CA GLY A 48 -3.57 0.77 9.78
C GLY A 48 -3.75 -0.14 8.56
N ALA A 49 -3.97 -1.45 8.77
CA ALA A 49 -3.80 -2.48 7.73
C ALA A 49 -2.49 -2.28 6.93
N THR A 50 -1.44 -1.86 7.63
CA THR A 50 -0.21 -1.39 7.01
C THR A 50 0.60 -2.59 6.53
N VAL A 51 0.89 -2.69 5.24
CA VAL A 51 1.89 -3.65 4.74
C VAL A 51 3.26 -3.19 5.24
N ILE A 52 3.92 -3.99 6.08
CA ILE A 52 5.19 -3.62 6.72
C ILE A 52 6.39 -4.44 6.21
N SER A 53 6.14 -5.49 5.42
CA SER A 53 7.20 -6.27 4.77
C SER A 53 6.66 -6.92 3.51
N TRP A 54 7.45 -6.91 2.44
CA TRP A 54 7.23 -7.69 1.23
C TRP A 54 8.57 -8.21 0.72
N LYS A 55 8.72 -9.53 0.64
CA LYS A 55 9.96 -10.20 0.23
C LYS A 55 9.73 -11.07 -0.99
N ASP A 56 10.71 -11.09 -1.88
CA ASP A 56 10.77 -12.06 -2.98
C ASP A 56 11.17 -13.46 -2.48
N ALA A 57 11.20 -14.45 -3.39
CA ALA A 57 11.59 -15.83 -3.10
C ALA A 57 13.01 -15.96 -2.52
N SER A 58 13.89 -15.00 -2.76
CA SER A 58 15.26 -14.97 -2.19
C SER A 58 15.30 -14.42 -0.76
N GLY A 59 14.17 -13.90 -0.26
CA GLY A 59 14.07 -13.25 1.03
C GLY A 59 14.48 -11.78 1.02
N ALA A 60 14.70 -11.17 -0.16
CA ALA A 60 15.09 -9.78 -0.28
C ALA A 60 13.87 -8.85 -0.07
N GLU A 61 13.99 -7.97 0.92
CA GLU A 61 12.96 -6.98 1.27
C GLU A 61 12.80 -5.91 0.19
N LYS A 62 11.54 -5.55 -0.10
CA LYS A 62 11.15 -4.59 -1.14
C LYS A 62 10.61 -3.29 -0.56
N LEU A 63 10.18 -3.29 0.69
CA LEU A 63 9.65 -2.12 1.38
C LEU A 63 10.63 -1.60 2.43
N TRP A 64 10.72 -0.28 2.53
CA TRP A 64 11.49 0.35 3.60
C TRP A 64 10.59 0.59 4.80
N VAL A 65 11.02 0.12 5.97
CA VAL A 65 10.41 0.44 7.26
C VAL A 65 11.51 0.92 8.19
N SER A 66 11.25 2.02 8.89
CA SER A 66 12.20 2.52 9.86
C SER A 66 12.41 1.52 11.00
N GLU A 67 13.66 1.40 11.46
CA GLU A 67 14.01 0.58 12.63
C GLU A 67 13.33 1.04 13.93
N SER A 68 12.95 2.32 14.00
CA SER A 68 12.22 2.91 15.14
C SER A 68 10.73 3.07 14.88
N ALA A 69 10.18 2.47 13.81
CA ALA A 69 8.75 2.55 13.53
C ALA A 69 7.94 1.93 14.67
N ALA A 70 6.86 2.60 15.07
CA ALA A 70 5.90 2.04 16.01
C ALA A 70 5.12 0.90 15.35
N LEU A 71 5.31 -0.33 15.86
CA LEU A 71 4.59 -1.53 15.39
C LEU A 71 3.66 -2.12 16.45
N ASP A 72 3.44 -1.37 17.54
CA ASP A 72 2.58 -1.71 18.67
C ASP A 72 1.21 -1.01 18.60
N GLY A 73 0.97 -0.21 17.56
CA GLY A 73 -0.25 0.57 17.37
C GLY A 73 -0.30 1.90 18.15
N SER A 74 0.83 2.34 18.72
CA SER A 74 0.90 3.64 19.41
C SER A 74 0.93 4.84 18.46
N ALA A 75 1.33 4.64 17.20
CA ALA A 75 1.35 5.65 16.15
C ALA A 75 1.32 4.99 14.76
N ALA A 76 0.99 5.78 13.73
CA ALA A 76 1.12 5.34 12.34
C ALA A 76 2.55 4.86 12.02
N VAL A 77 2.66 3.77 11.26
CA VAL A 77 3.94 3.15 10.93
C VAL A 77 4.79 4.08 10.05
N ARG A 78 6.06 4.26 10.41
CA ARG A 78 7.06 4.93 9.57
C ARG A 78 7.63 3.94 8.55
N GLY A 79 6.95 3.81 7.42
CA GLY A 79 7.38 2.97 6.30
C GLY A 79 6.33 1.96 5.87
N GLY A 80 6.69 1.07 4.94
CA GLY A 80 5.78 0.09 4.39
C GLY A 80 4.78 0.73 3.43
N ILE A 81 3.49 0.41 3.58
CA ILE A 81 2.40 1.03 2.81
C ILE A 81 1.31 1.55 3.75
N PRO A 82 1.49 2.72 4.40
CA PRO A 82 0.42 3.37 5.16
C PRO A 82 -0.73 3.81 4.25
N ILE A 83 -1.95 3.59 4.71
CA ILE A 83 -3.17 4.01 4.00
C ILE A 83 -3.56 5.42 4.44
N VAL A 84 -3.65 6.33 3.48
CA VAL A 84 -4.13 7.70 3.68
C VAL A 84 -5.62 7.75 3.35
N PHE A 85 -6.43 8.14 4.33
CA PHE A 85 -7.88 8.36 4.19
C PHE A 85 -8.41 9.02 5.47
N PRO A 86 -9.38 9.95 5.39
CA PRO A 86 -10.04 10.49 4.19
C PRO A 86 -9.42 11.79 3.65
N VAL A 87 -8.23 12.19 4.13
CA VAL A 87 -7.57 13.44 3.73
C VAL A 87 -6.09 13.18 3.49
N PHE A 88 -5.51 13.73 2.42
CA PHE A 88 -4.07 13.72 2.18
C PHE A 88 -3.41 15.00 2.69
N GLY A 89 -2.33 14.86 3.48
CA GLY A 89 -1.74 16.00 4.17
C GLY A 89 -2.72 16.56 5.20
N THR A 90 -2.81 17.88 5.28
CA THR A 90 -3.85 18.58 6.05
C THR A 90 -4.72 19.39 5.08
N ALA A 91 -5.98 19.62 5.46
CA ALA A 91 -6.91 20.43 4.65
C ALA A 91 -7.74 21.35 5.57
N PRO A 92 -7.11 22.36 6.22
CA PRO A 92 -7.78 23.22 7.19
C PRO A 92 -8.96 24.01 6.60
N ASP A 93 -8.95 24.25 5.28
CA ASP A 93 -9.98 24.98 4.57
C ASP A 93 -11.13 24.08 4.05
N HIS A 94 -11.10 22.78 4.33
CA HIS A 94 -12.14 21.83 3.94
C HIS A 94 -12.88 21.30 5.18
N GLU A 95 -13.97 21.97 5.55
CA GLU A 95 -14.67 21.81 6.84
C GLU A 95 -14.89 20.34 7.26
N PRO A 96 -15.38 19.42 6.38
CA PRO A 96 -15.57 18.02 6.75
C PRO A 96 -14.33 17.34 7.34
N VAL A 97 -13.11 17.68 6.90
CA VAL A 97 -11.87 17.03 7.33
C VAL A 97 -10.89 17.98 8.01
N ALA A 98 -11.25 19.24 8.20
CA ALA A 98 -10.34 20.31 8.66
C ALA A 98 -9.69 20.04 10.02
N LYS A 99 -10.37 19.26 10.87
CA LYS A 99 -9.91 18.92 12.22
C LYS A 99 -9.23 17.55 12.29
N LEU A 100 -9.17 16.80 11.20
CA LEU A 100 -8.48 15.52 11.16
C LEU A 100 -6.96 15.72 11.19
N PRO A 101 -6.22 14.75 11.77
CA PRO A 101 -4.76 14.79 11.75
C PRO A 101 -4.24 14.64 10.32
N GLN A 102 -2.96 14.98 10.13
CA GLN A 102 -2.31 14.81 8.84
C GLN A 102 -2.45 13.38 8.32
N HIS A 103 -2.92 13.24 7.08
CA HIS A 103 -3.22 11.98 6.40
C HIS A 103 -4.41 11.17 6.95
N GLY A 104 -5.27 11.81 7.75
CA GLY A 104 -6.49 11.20 8.26
C GLY A 104 -6.25 10.09 9.28
N PHE A 105 -7.19 9.16 9.38
CA PHE A 105 -7.27 8.21 10.49
C PHE A 105 -7.14 6.73 10.09
N ALA A 106 -7.19 6.39 8.80
CA ALA A 106 -7.11 4.98 8.37
C ALA A 106 -5.84 4.28 8.90
N ARG A 107 -4.67 4.91 8.74
CA ARG A 107 -3.38 4.45 9.29
C ARG A 107 -3.24 4.54 10.81
N ASN A 108 -4.20 5.18 11.50
CA ASN A 108 -4.22 5.35 12.95
C ASN A 108 -5.29 4.49 13.63
N SER A 109 -5.96 3.61 12.88
CA SER A 109 -7.05 2.76 13.36
C SER A 109 -6.67 1.30 13.27
N ARG A 110 -7.19 0.45 14.16
CA ARG A 110 -7.01 -1.00 14.04
C ARG A 110 -8.06 -1.57 13.10
N TRP A 111 -7.61 -2.25 12.05
CA TRP A 111 -8.45 -2.92 11.07
C TRP A 111 -8.76 -4.36 11.51
N GLU A 112 -9.85 -4.89 10.99
CA GLU A 112 -10.22 -6.29 11.12
C GLU A 112 -9.62 -7.11 9.99
N PHE A 113 -9.14 -8.32 10.27
CA PHE A 113 -8.77 -9.28 9.22
C PHE A 113 -10.00 -10.10 8.85
N LEU A 114 -10.47 -9.94 7.62
CA LEU A 114 -11.70 -10.55 7.12
C LEU A 114 -11.49 -11.96 6.57
N GLY A 115 -10.25 -12.29 6.24
CA GLY A 115 -9.86 -13.64 5.82
C GLY A 115 -8.91 -13.64 4.63
N LYS A 116 -8.71 -14.85 4.09
CA LYS A 116 -7.90 -15.07 2.90
C LYS A 116 -8.72 -15.73 1.80
N SER A 117 -8.34 -15.47 0.56
CA SER A 117 -8.73 -16.28 -0.60
C SER A 117 -7.50 -16.70 -1.39
N THR A 118 -7.56 -17.88 -1.99
CA THR A 118 -6.52 -18.42 -2.86
C THR A 118 -7.15 -18.73 -4.21
N SER A 119 -6.48 -18.40 -5.30
CA SER A 119 -6.94 -18.77 -6.64
C SER A 119 -7.03 -20.29 -6.78
N GLU A 120 -8.18 -20.82 -7.21
CA GLU A 120 -8.28 -22.22 -7.65
C GLU A 120 -7.54 -22.37 -8.98
N GLY A 121 -6.33 -22.94 -8.98
CA GLY A 121 -5.50 -23.08 -10.18
C GLY A 121 -4.01 -23.23 -9.89
N SER A 122 -3.18 -23.16 -10.94
CA SER A 122 -1.72 -23.27 -10.84
C SER A 122 -1.01 -22.02 -10.29
N SER A 123 -1.75 -20.94 -10.02
CA SER A 123 -1.18 -19.72 -9.46
C SER A 123 -1.05 -19.85 -7.94
N SER A 124 0.18 -19.77 -7.45
CA SER A 124 0.56 -19.80 -6.04
C SER A 124 0.18 -18.52 -5.28
N SER A 125 -0.86 -17.80 -5.70
CA SER A 125 -1.24 -16.49 -5.16
C SER A 125 -2.09 -16.58 -3.88
N VAL A 126 -2.03 -15.53 -3.05
CA VAL A 126 -2.91 -15.38 -1.89
C VAL A 126 -3.38 -13.94 -1.76
N LYS A 127 -4.69 -13.77 -1.54
CA LYS A 127 -5.32 -12.50 -1.24
C LYS A 127 -5.73 -12.45 0.23
N LEU A 128 -5.41 -11.35 0.89
CA LEU A 128 -5.76 -11.04 2.28
C LEU A 128 -6.71 -9.83 2.30
N ASP A 129 -7.85 -9.94 2.98
CA ASP A 129 -8.82 -8.86 3.07
C ASP A 129 -8.88 -8.26 4.48
N PHE A 130 -8.91 -6.93 4.55
CA PHE A 130 -8.95 -6.17 5.80
C PHE A 130 -10.09 -5.15 5.78
N GLY A 131 -10.80 -4.99 6.89
CA GLY A 131 -11.95 -4.10 7.03
C GLY A 131 -11.74 -2.98 8.03
N LEU A 132 -12.24 -1.78 7.70
CA LEU A 132 -12.40 -0.66 8.62
C LEU A 132 -13.79 -0.04 8.39
N SER A 133 -14.50 0.32 9.46
CA SER A 133 -15.80 0.97 9.33
C SER A 133 -15.95 2.11 10.32
N SER A 134 -16.97 2.93 10.12
CA SER A 134 -17.32 4.01 11.07
C SER A 134 -17.54 3.49 12.49
N GLU A 135 -17.93 2.23 12.68
CA GLU A 135 -18.16 1.64 13.99
C GLU A 135 -16.86 1.25 14.72
N SER A 136 -15.80 0.90 13.97
CA SER A 136 -14.55 0.37 14.52
C SER A 136 -13.44 1.41 14.74
N ILE A 137 -13.61 2.65 14.26
CA ILE A 137 -12.71 3.77 14.60
C ILE A 137 -12.98 4.30 16.03
N SER A 138 -12.02 5.07 16.57
CA SER A 138 -12.15 5.67 17.90
C SER A 138 -13.28 6.70 17.98
N ASP A 139 -13.84 6.90 19.18
CA ASP A 139 -14.88 7.92 19.40
C ASP A 139 -14.39 9.35 19.08
N GLU A 140 -13.08 9.60 19.23
CA GLU A 140 -12.45 10.84 18.77
C GLU A 140 -12.61 11.03 17.26
N PHE A 141 -12.23 10.03 16.45
CA PHE A 141 -12.38 10.13 15.00
C PHE A 141 -13.85 10.14 14.55
N LYS A 142 -14.74 9.41 15.23
CA LYS A 142 -16.19 9.50 15.00
C LYS A 142 -16.71 10.93 15.21
N ALA A 143 -16.22 11.62 16.25
CA ALA A 143 -16.61 12.99 16.53
C ALA A 143 -16.04 13.99 15.52
N LEU A 144 -14.83 13.76 15.01
CA LEU A 144 -14.19 14.63 14.01
C LEU A 144 -14.72 14.43 12.59
N TRP A 145 -15.13 13.20 12.23
CA TRP A 145 -15.63 12.84 10.90
C TRP A 145 -16.85 11.92 11.01
N PRO A 146 -18.05 12.46 11.28
CA PRO A 146 -19.23 11.69 11.68
C PRO A 146 -20.01 11.08 10.50
N TYR A 147 -19.30 10.48 9.55
CA TYR A 147 -19.90 9.79 8.40
C TYR A 147 -19.94 8.27 8.64
N LYS A 148 -20.94 7.60 8.07
CA LYS A 148 -20.98 6.14 7.99
C LYS A 148 -20.28 5.68 6.73
N PHE A 149 -19.36 4.74 6.90
CA PHE A 149 -18.53 4.23 5.81
C PHE A 149 -18.06 2.80 6.10
N ALA A 150 -17.65 2.12 5.03
CA ALA A 150 -16.86 0.91 5.10
C ALA A 150 -15.69 0.99 4.12
N LEU A 151 -14.52 0.54 4.57
CA LEU A 151 -13.33 0.34 3.75
C LEU A 151 -13.01 -1.15 3.71
N ILE A 152 -12.74 -1.65 2.52
CA ILE A 152 -12.09 -2.95 2.31
C ILE A 152 -10.73 -2.69 1.68
N TYR A 153 -9.68 -3.18 2.32
CA TYR A 153 -8.33 -3.17 1.79
C TYR A 153 -7.88 -4.60 1.51
N SER A 154 -7.56 -4.88 0.26
CA SER A 154 -7.11 -6.20 -0.19
C SER A 154 -5.62 -6.16 -0.52
N VAL A 155 -4.86 -7.13 -0.02
CA VAL A 155 -3.44 -7.34 -0.33
C VAL A 155 -3.29 -8.70 -1.01
N SER A 156 -2.95 -8.70 -2.28
CA SER A 156 -2.72 -9.91 -3.08
C SER A 156 -1.22 -10.07 -3.34
N LEU A 157 -0.67 -11.18 -2.87
CA LEU A 157 0.72 -11.57 -3.08
C LEU A 157 0.80 -12.64 -4.18
N ASP A 158 1.60 -12.33 -5.20
CA ASP A 158 1.99 -13.20 -6.30
C ASP A 158 3.53 -13.36 -6.31
N PRO A 159 4.10 -14.33 -7.06
CA PRO A 159 5.54 -14.55 -7.10
C PRO A 159 6.39 -13.32 -7.46
N GLU A 160 5.89 -12.44 -8.33
CA GLU A 160 6.64 -11.28 -8.82
C GLU A 160 5.90 -9.96 -8.61
N SER A 161 4.74 -9.97 -7.94
CA SER A 161 3.97 -8.76 -7.72
C SER A 161 3.23 -8.71 -6.39
N LEU A 162 3.00 -7.48 -5.96
CA LEU A 162 2.10 -7.14 -4.87
C LEU A 162 1.01 -6.23 -5.42
N ASN A 163 -0.23 -6.69 -5.38
CA ASN A 163 -1.39 -5.87 -5.69
C ASN A 163 -2.10 -5.45 -4.40
N THR A 164 -2.46 -4.18 -4.33
CA THR A 164 -3.19 -3.59 -3.21
C THR A 164 -4.40 -2.85 -3.76
N THR A 165 -5.59 -3.22 -3.32
CA THR A 165 -6.87 -2.60 -3.73
C THR A 165 -7.55 -1.99 -2.52
N ILE A 166 -8.12 -0.79 -2.68
CA ILE A 166 -8.95 -0.14 -1.67
C ILE A 166 -10.34 0.12 -2.24
N VAL A 167 -11.36 -0.30 -1.50
CA VAL A 167 -12.76 0.02 -1.76
C VAL A 167 -13.25 0.88 -0.62
N VAL A 168 -13.85 2.03 -0.93
CA VAL A 168 -14.50 2.94 0.00
C VAL A 168 -15.98 2.98 -0.33
N THR A 169 -16.83 2.64 0.63
CA THR A 169 -18.30 2.65 0.45
C THR A 169 -18.93 3.66 1.39
N ASN A 170 -19.90 4.42 0.90
CA ASN A 170 -20.77 5.24 1.73
C ASN A 170 -21.99 4.43 2.21
N ASP A 171 -21.90 3.89 3.42
CA ASP A 171 -22.98 3.14 4.10
C ASP A 171 -23.97 4.07 4.84
N GLY A 172 -23.83 5.38 4.68
CA GLY A 172 -24.65 6.40 5.32
C GLY A 172 -25.72 6.99 4.43
N ASP A 173 -26.43 7.98 4.99
CA ASP A 173 -27.43 8.78 4.27
C ASP A 173 -26.89 10.14 3.80
N THR A 174 -25.66 10.49 4.16
CA THR A 174 -25.04 11.79 3.86
C THR A 174 -23.84 11.58 2.96
N ALA A 175 -23.79 12.34 1.86
CA ALA A 175 -22.63 12.34 0.97
C ALA A 175 -21.39 12.87 1.71
N PHE A 176 -20.22 12.32 1.37
CA PHE A 176 -18.96 12.83 1.87
C PHE A 176 -17.93 12.94 0.77
N ASP A 177 -17.02 13.89 1.01
CA ASP A 177 -15.83 14.10 0.22
C ASP A 177 -14.64 13.44 0.91
N PHE A 178 -13.77 12.81 0.14
CA PHE A 178 -12.56 12.20 0.64
C PHE A 178 -11.42 12.26 -0.38
N GLN A 179 -10.23 11.96 0.11
CA GLN A 179 -9.04 11.67 -0.65
C GLN A 179 -8.47 10.34 -0.15
N THR A 180 -7.77 9.63 -1.03
CA THR A 180 -7.05 8.42 -0.63
C THR A 180 -5.72 8.28 -1.35
N LEU A 181 -4.75 7.66 -0.67
CA LEU A 181 -3.41 7.44 -1.20
C LEU A 181 -2.75 6.25 -0.50
N LEU A 182 -1.99 5.48 -1.27
CA LEU A 182 -1.14 4.39 -0.78
C LEU A 182 0.29 4.92 -0.63
N HIS A 183 0.70 5.20 0.60
CA HIS A 183 1.96 5.87 0.89
C HIS A 183 3.15 4.90 0.83
N THR A 184 3.40 4.28 -0.32
CA THR A 184 4.36 3.19 -0.49
C THR A 184 5.81 3.64 -0.35
N TYR A 185 6.53 3.11 0.65
CA TYR A 185 7.96 3.29 0.86
C TYR A 185 8.75 2.15 0.20
N PHE A 186 9.33 2.40 -0.97
CA PHE A 186 10.19 1.44 -1.63
C PHE A 186 11.55 1.38 -0.96
N LYS A 187 12.06 0.16 -0.74
CA LYS A 187 13.45 -0.05 -0.34
C LYS A 187 14.33 0.02 -1.57
N ILE A 188 15.27 0.94 -1.53
CA ILE A 188 16.32 1.13 -2.55
C ILE A 188 17.69 1.04 -1.89
N SER A 189 18.72 0.85 -2.70
CA SER A 189 20.11 0.74 -2.26
C SER A 189 20.72 2.12 -2.07
N ASP A 190 20.54 3.04 -3.03
CA ASP A 190 21.06 4.40 -2.96
C ASP A 190 20.22 5.38 -3.81
N ILE A 191 19.58 6.34 -3.13
CA ILE A 191 18.77 7.40 -3.73
C ILE A 191 19.53 8.23 -4.78
N SER A 192 20.85 8.39 -4.65
CA SER A 192 21.66 9.15 -5.61
C SER A 192 21.83 8.46 -6.97
N SER A 193 21.60 7.14 -7.01
CA SER A 193 21.61 6.32 -8.23
C SER A 193 20.19 5.95 -8.70
N THR A 194 19.17 6.45 -8.00
CA THR A 194 17.76 6.12 -8.27
C THR A 194 17.14 7.15 -9.20
N GLU A 195 16.33 6.67 -10.14
CA GLU A 195 15.51 7.52 -11.00
C GLU A 195 14.08 6.98 -11.12
N VAL A 196 13.14 7.87 -11.41
CA VAL A 196 11.74 7.52 -11.68
C VAL A 196 11.35 7.95 -13.08
N THR A 197 10.91 6.99 -13.90
CA THR A 197 10.40 7.22 -15.27
C THR A 197 8.91 6.95 -15.35
N GLY A 198 8.27 7.34 -16.46
CA GLY A 198 6.82 7.26 -16.64
C GLY A 198 6.06 8.51 -16.15
N LEU A 199 6.80 9.51 -15.66
CA LEU A 199 6.31 10.82 -15.25
C LEU A 199 6.77 11.94 -16.20
N GLU A 200 7.39 11.60 -17.33
CA GLU A 200 7.78 12.59 -18.33
C GLU A 200 6.55 13.38 -18.81
N ASP A 201 6.74 14.67 -19.10
CA ASP A 201 5.72 15.61 -19.58
C ASP A 201 4.55 15.83 -18.60
N SER A 202 4.64 15.29 -17.38
CA SER A 202 3.59 15.36 -16.38
C SER A 202 3.66 16.69 -15.62
N VAL A 203 2.51 17.31 -15.39
CA VAL A 203 2.42 18.49 -14.51
C VAL A 203 2.51 18.02 -13.06
N TYR A 204 3.30 18.71 -12.26
CA TYR A 204 3.40 18.45 -10.82
C TYR A 204 3.40 19.73 -10.00
N PHE A 205 2.93 19.61 -8.77
CA PHE A 205 3.07 20.64 -7.74
C PHE A 205 4.14 20.21 -6.74
N SER A 206 5.20 21.02 -6.58
CA SER A 206 6.24 20.82 -5.59
C SER A 206 5.85 21.50 -4.28
N LYS A 207 5.71 20.74 -3.20
CA LYS A 207 5.47 21.30 -1.86
C LYS A 207 6.70 21.99 -1.28
N VAL A 208 7.90 21.58 -1.69
CA VAL A 208 9.17 22.18 -1.24
C VAL A 208 9.29 23.62 -1.74
N SER A 209 9.01 23.85 -3.02
CA SER A 209 9.09 25.19 -3.64
C SER A 209 7.75 25.93 -3.68
N SER A 210 6.65 25.25 -3.35
CA SER A 210 5.27 25.75 -3.48
C SER A 210 4.95 26.26 -4.89
N SER A 211 5.36 25.50 -5.91
CA SER A 211 5.20 25.89 -7.32
C SER A 211 4.80 24.72 -8.21
N GLU A 212 4.13 25.04 -9.32
CA GLU A 212 3.81 24.07 -10.38
C GLU A 212 4.89 24.09 -11.47
N ALA A 213 5.20 22.92 -12.01
CA ALA A 213 6.11 22.74 -13.13
C ALA A 213 5.71 21.51 -13.96
N THR A 214 6.40 21.32 -15.10
CA THR A 214 6.27 20.13 -15.93
C THR A 214 7.57 19.33 -15.87
N GLN A 215 7.46 18.03 -15.62
CA GLN A 215 8.60 17.14 -15.54
C GLN A 215 9.25 16.95 -16.92
N SER A 216 10.57 17.08 -16.98
CA SER A 216 11.36 16.81 -18.18
C SER A 216 12.30 15.62 -17.93
N GLY A 217 12.12 14.55 -18.70
CA GLY A 217 12.88 13.31 -18.50
C GLY A 217 12.60 12.65 -17.14
N ALA A 218 13.48 11.74 -16.74
CA ALA A 218 13.36 11.02 -15.48
C ALA A 218 13.45 11.96 -14.26
N VAL A 219 12.71 11.65 -13.20
CA VAL A 219 12.89 12.29 -11.90
C VAL A 219 14.17 11.75 -11.27
N THR A 220 15.08 12.63 -10.86
CA THR A 220 16.33 12.31 -10.16
C THR A 220 16.40 13.08 -8.85
N PHE A 221 17.27 12.63 -7.94
CA PHE A 221 17.25 13.10 -6.55
C PHE A 221 18.61 13.67 -6.13
N SER A 222 18.64 14.96 -5.83
CA SER A 222 19.83 15.65 -5.29
C SER A 222 19.53 16.53 -4.07
N ALA A 223 18.27 16.53 -3.60
CA ALA A 223 17.76 17.32 -2.49
C ALA A 223 16.41 16.73 -2.02
N GLU A 224 15.82 17.34 -0.98
CA GLU A 224 14.44 17.05 -0.58
C GLU A 224 13.51 17.14 -1.78
N THR A 225 12.70 16.09 -1.95
CA THR A 225 11.66 16.04 -2.98
C THR A 225 10.33 15.75 -2.29
N ASP A 226 9.32 16.57 -2.55
CA ASP A 226 7.94 16.37 -2.12
C ASP A 226 7.04 16.96 -3.21
N SER A 227 6.65 16.12 -4.17
CA SER A 227 5.97 16.57 -5.40
C SER A 227 4.79 15.69 -5.75
N ILE A 228 3.67 16.31 -6.12
CA ILE A 228 2.43 15.64 -6.51
C ILE A 228 2.29 15.72 -8.04
N TYR A 229 2.49 14.61 -8.73
CA TYR A 229 2.39 14.52 -10.19
C TYR A 229 0.97 14.14 -10.62
N THR A 230 0.52 14.70 -11.74
CA THR A 230 -0.60 14.19 -12.54
C THR A 230 -0.01 13.58 -13.81
N PRO A 231 0.19 12.24 -13.88
CA PRO A 231 0.86 11.60 -15.00
C PRO A 231 0.18 11.88 -16.35
N ALA A 232 0.93 12.40 -17.32
CA ALA A 232 0.39 12.80 -18.63
C ALA A 232 -0.21 11.61 -19.42
N LYS A 233 0.27 10.39 -19.17
CA LYS A 233 -0.17 9.15 -19.82
C LYS A 233 -1.24 8.38 -19.04
N GLY A 234 -1.76 8.97 -17.94
CA GLY A 234 -2.81 8.38 -17.12
C GLY A 234 -2.35 7.27 -16.17
N PRO A 235 -3.27 6.69 -15.37
CA PRO A 235 -2.95 5.75 -14.30
C PRO A 235 -2.44 4.38 -14.78
N SER A 236 -2.85 3.93 -15.97
CA SER A 236 -2.44 2.63 -16.52
C SER A 236 -1.03 2.63 -17.13
N HIS A 237 -0.44 3.80 -17.39
CA HIS A 237 0.96 3.89 -17.79
C HIS A 237 1.87 3.64 -16.58
N PRO A 238 2.84 2.72 -16.67
CA PRO A 238 3.68 2.39 -15.54
C PRO A 238 4.55 3.58 -15.12
N VAL A 239 4.65 3.78 -13.81
CA VAL A 239 5.75 4.54 -13.20
C VAL A 239 6.81 3.52 -12.79
N VAL A 240 8.06 3.75 -13.18
CA VAL A 240 9.15 2.77 -13.00
C VAL A 240 10.26 3.39 -12.15
N ILE A 241 10.64 2.69 -11.09
CA ILE A 241 11.80 3.01 -10.26
C ILE A 241 12.97 2.18 -10.76
N SER A 242 14.08 2.84 -11.09
CA SER A 242 15.32 2.20 -11.54
C SER A 242 16.49 2.58 -10.63
N GLU A 243 17.44 1.66 -10.46
CA GLU A 243 18.72 1.90 -9.77
C GLU A 243 19.86 1.71 -10.75
N SER A 244 20.71 2.74 -10.92
CA SER A 244 21.83 2.71 -11.87
C SER A 244 21.40 2.29 -13.29
N GLY A 245 20.23 2.76 -13.73
CA GLY A 245 19.64 2.44 -15.04
C GLY A 245 18.98 1.05 -15.15
N THR A 246 18.97 0.26 -14.08
CA THR A 246 18.29 -1.05 -14.05
C THR A 246 16.92 -0.89 -13.40
N PRO A 247 15.81 -1.16 -14.11
CA PRO A 247 14.47 -1.18 -13.52
C PRO A 247 14.40 -2.12 -12.32
N ARG A 248 13.65 -1.75 -11.28
CA ARG A 248 13.47 -2.55 -10.05
C ARG A 248 12.00 -2.74 -9.70
N PHE A 249 11.21 -1.69 -9.88
CA PHE A 249 9.79 -1.68 -9.56
C PHE A 249 9.02 -1.03 -10.69
N ARG A 250 7.96 -1.70 -11.14
CA ARG A 250 6.99 -1.16 -12.08
C ARG A 250 5.65 -1.00 -11.37
N ILE A 251 5.11 0.21 -11.37
CA ILE A 251 3.91 0.58 -10.62
C ILE A 251 2.81 0.96 -11.61
N VAL A 252 1.78 0.12 -11.70
CA VAL A 252 0.57 0.38 -12.49
C VAL A 252 -0.57 0.69 -11.53
N ARG A 253 -1.44 1.62 -11.92
CA ARG A 253 -2.48 2.17 -11.07
C ARG A 253 -3.83 2.00 -11.76
N ASP A 254 -4.88 1.87 -10.95
CA ASP A 254 -6.26 1.95 -11.40
C ASP A 254 -7.01 2.93 -10.49
N ASN A 255 -7.70 3.91 -11.10
CA ASN A 255 -8.44 4.96 -10.42
C ASN A 255 -7.63 5.79 -9.37
N LEU A 256 -6.29 5.79 -9.48
CA LEU A 256 -5.36 6.61 -8.71
C LEU A 256 -4.58 7.51 -9.68
N ASP A 257 -5.14 8.69 -9.94
CA ASP A 257 -4.67 9.61 -10.99
C ASP A 257 -3.45 10.44 -10.61
N GLN A 258 -3.07 10.48 -9.33
CA GLN A 258 -1.89 11.19 -8.87
C GLN A 258 -0.81 10.22 -8.41
N VAL A 259 0.43 10.68 -8.51
CA VAL A 259 1.60 10.00 -7.95
C VAL A 259 2.38 11.02 -7.15
N VAL A 260 2.46 10.82 -5.83
CA VAL A 260 3.37 11.62 -5.00
C VAL A 260 4.74 10.97 -5.03
N VAL A 261 5.78 11.75 -5.28
CA VAL A 261 7.16 11.32 -5.15
C VAL A 261 7.77 12.07 -3.98
N TRP A 262 8.24 11.33 -2.98
CA TRP A 262 8.77 11.91 -1.76
C TRP A 262 10.06 11.23 -1.28
N ASN A 263 11.05 12.07 -0.98
CA ASN A 263 12.24 11.71 -0.21
C ASN A 263 12.56 12.86 0.76
N PRO A 264 12.63 12.60 2.08
CA PRO A 264 12.84 13.65 3.09
C PRO A 264 14.23 14.30 3.05
N TRP A 265 15.23 13.64 2.46
CA TRP A 265 16.61 14.08 2.51
C TRP A 265 17.13 14.28 3.95
N VAL A 266 18.27 14.97 4.09
CA VAL A 266 19.03 15.05 5.35
C VAL A 266 18.23 15.72 6.48
N ASP A 267 17.84 16.98 6.29
CA ASP A 267 17.34 17.82 7.39
C ASP A 267 15.95 17.38 7.86
N LYS A 268 15.06 17.01 6.94
CA LYS A 268 13.72 16.52 7.31
C LYS A 268 13.80 15.17 8.03
N SER A 269 14.64 14.25 7.56
CA SER A 269 14.87 12.97 8.27
C SER A 269 15.45 13.16 9.67
N ALA A 270 16.35 14.13 9.86
CA ALA A 270 16.88 14.48 11.17
C ALA A 270 15.76 14.87 12.15
N GLY A 271 14.78 15.64 11.69
CA GLY A 271 13.64 16.12 12.50
C GLY A 271 12.53 15.10 12.75
N ILE A 272 12.41 14.03 11.94
CA ILE A 272 11.35 13.03 12.13
C ILE A 272 11.75 12.06 13.24
N LYS A 273 11.05 12.12 14.39
CA LYS A 273 11.38 11.34 15.60
C LYS A 273 11.50 9.83 15.35
N ASP A 274 10.56 9.25 14.62
CA ASP A 274 10.46 7.81 14.36
C ASP A 274 11.19 7.35 13.08
N PHE A 275 12.07 8.20 12.53
CA PHE A 275 12.89 7.89 11.36
C PHE A 275 14.31 7.52 11.79
N THR A 276 14.62 6.23 11.72
CA THR A 276 15.91 5.60 12.04
C THR A 276 16.24 4.51 11.01
N PRO A 277 17.51 4.41 10.56
CA PRO A 277 18.60 5.34 10.85
C PRO A 277 18.36 6.72 10.21
N LYS A 278 19.04 7.76 10.71
CA LYS A 278 18.82 9.15 10.25
C LYS A 278 19.24 9.38 8.81
N ASP A 279 20.18 8.59 8.31
CA ASP A 279 20.55 8.54 6.89
C ASP A 279 19.74 7.52 6.08
N GLY A 280 18.71 6.91 6.68
CA GLY A 280 17.80 5.97 5.99
C GLY A 280 17.06 6.59 4.81
N TRP A 281 17.06 7.92 4.66
CA TRP A 281 16.57 8.61 3.45
C TRP A 281 17.36 8.19 2.20
N LYS A 282 18.59 7.70 2.35
CA LYS A 282 19.39 7.15 1.25
C LYS A 282 18.84 5.84 0.70
N ASN A 283 18.09 5.09 1.51
CA ASN A 283 17.66 3.72 1.21
C ASN A 283 16.14 3.61 1.04
N MET A 284 15.45 4.74 0.89
CA MET A 284 14.01 4.79 0.71
C MET A 284 13.63 5.79 -0.37
N LEU A 285 12.56 5.47 -1.08
CA LEU A 285 11.87 6.40 -1.95
C LEU A 285 10.37 6.14 -1.81
N CYS A 286 9.59 7.19 -1.56
CA CYS A 286 8.15 7.08 -1.66
C CYS A 286 7.69 7.40 -3.08
N VAL A 287 6.94 6.47 -3.66
CA VAL A 287 6.17 6.66 -4.90
C VAL A 287 4.76 6.22 -4.59
N GLU A 288 3.85 7.17 -4.51
CA GLU A 288 2.59 7.01 -3.78
C GLU A 288 1.41 7.29 -4.72
N PRO A 289 0.81 6.24 -5.30
CA PRO A 289 -0.44 6.39 -6.04
C PRO A 289 -1.57 6.89 -5.14
N GLY A 290 -2.29 7.90 -5.60
CA GLY A 290 -3.39 8.49 -4.87
C GLY A 290 -4.43 9.16 -5.75
N SER A 291 -5.61 9.37 -5.19
CA SER A 291 -6.60 10.33 -5.66
C SER A 291 -6.63 11.48 -4.66
N VAL A 292 -5.76 12.45 -4.91
CA VAL A 292 -5.42 13.53 -3.94
C VAL A 292 -5.44 14.92 -4.55
N LYS A 293 -5.66 15.04 -5.86
CA LYS A 293 -5.94 16.32 -6.51
C LYS A 293 -7.46 16.48 -6.58
N GLY A 294 -7.99 17.44 -5.83
CA GLY A 294 -9.43 17.59 -5.65
C GLY A 294 -10.02 16.59 -4.66
N TRP A 295 -11.34 16.48 -4.64
CA TRP A 295 -12.10 15.65 -3.70
C TRP A 295 -12.92 14.62 -4.46
N GLN A 296 -12.85 13.38 -3.99
CA GLN A 296 -13.72 12.30 -4.44
C GLN A 296 -15.00 12.37 -3.62
N LYS A 297 -16.16 12.42 -4.29
CA LYS A 297 -17.46 12.49 -3.63
C LYS A 297 -18.17 11.14 -3.75
N LEU A 298 -18.67 10.62 -2.63
CA LEU A 298 -19.54 9.44 -2.61
C LEU A 298 -20.93 9.81 -2.14
N GLU A 299 -21.93 9.61 -3.00
CA GLU A 299 -23.34 9.66 -2.60
C GLU A 299 -23.71 8.40 -1.79
N LYS A 300 -24.91 8.40 -1.21
CA LYS A 300 -25.43 7.26 -0.46
C LYS A 300 -25.38 5.97 -1.30
N GLY A 301 -24.73 4.94 -0.76
CA GLY A 301 -24.64 3.61 -1.37
C GLY A 301 -23.63 3.51 -2.52
N ASP A 302 -22.97 4.60 -2.90
CA ASP A 302 -21.90 4.57 -3.89
C ASP A 302 -20.63 3.97 -3.28
N ALA A 303 -19.80 3.40 -4.16
CA ALA A 303 -18.48 2.91 -3.82
C ALA A 303 -17.43 3.47 -4.79
N PHE A 304 -16.24 3.75 -4.25
CA PHE A 304 -15.03 4.05 -4.99
C PHE A 304 -14.07 2.88 -4.84
N GLU A 305 -13.58 2.35 -5.95
CA GLU A 305 -12.56 1.31 -5.97
C GLU A 305 -11.31 1.82 -6.69
N ALA A 306 -10.14 1.54 -6.13
CA ALA A 306 -8.86 1.91 -6.72
C ALA A 306 -7.78 0.90 -6.34
N ALA A 307 -6.77 0.77 -7.20
CA ALA A 307 -5.74 -0.24 -7.02
C ALA A 307 -4.34 0.24 -7.44
N GLN A 308 -3.34 -0.42 -6.86
CA GLN A 308 -1.95 -0.36 -7.24
C GLN A 308 -1.46 -1.79 -7.46
N THR A 309 -0.76 -2.03 -8.56
CA THR A 309 0.02 -3.25 -8.78
C THR A 309 1.48 -2.86 -8.89
N ILE A 310 2.30 -3.43 -8.00
CA ILE A 310 3.75 -3.30 -8.04
C ILE A 310 4.32 -4.62 -8.57
N THR A 311 5.06 -4.57 -9.66
CA THR A 311 5.75 -5.73 -10.25
C THR A 311 7.26 -5.55 -10.12
N LEU A 312 7.95 -6.62 -9.74
CA LEU A 312 9.40 -6.71 -9.78
C LEU A 312 9.85 -6.88 -11.24
N VAL A 313 10.84 -6.11 -11.67
CA VAL A 313 11.34 -6.08 -13.06
C VAL A 313 12.86 -6.13 -13.11
#